data_AF-A0A5C5VUQ8-F1
#
_entry.id   AF-A0A5C5VUQ8-F1
#
_cell.length_a   1.000
_cell.length_b   1.000
_cell.length_c   1.000
_cell.angle_alpha   90.00
_cell.angle_beta   90.00
_cell.angle_gamma   90.00
#
_symmetry.space_group_name_H-M   'P 1'
#
loop_
_entity.id
_entity.type
_entity.pdbx_description
1 polymer ?
#
loop_
_entity_poly.entity_id
_entity_poly.type
_entity_poly.pdbx_seq_one_letter_code
_entity_poly.pdbx_strand_id
1 'polypeptide(L)'
;MSKVSVREAALLTGKSRETINAATKSGKLSSARDGTNRKLIDVSELERVYPLVKTIDQIQQPSEPVKPRQVVSESDVRAEVVRLSERLAASEAMQDNLIAERSRERRQLEDEIANLRENLARAQEQHSKALLLITDQSQQASTGGGDWERSIKALEKRLANHEEQVRREREKNEEAERKLERYKRALHSERNKSLWKKLFG
;
A
#
# COMPACT_ATOMS: atom_id res chain seq x y z
N MET A 1 -9.23 -59.59 -50.29
CA MET A 1 -8.99 -59.29 -48.87
C MET A 1 -7.57 -59.67 -48.51
N SER A 2 -6.82 -58.81 -47.84
CA SER A 2 -5.43 -59.05 -47.45
C SER A 2 -5.38 -59.98 -46.24
N LYS A 3 -4.59 -61.05 -46.33
CA LYS A 3 -4.38 -62.02 -45.24
C LYS A 3 -3.00 -61.79 -44.63
N VAL A 4 -2.94 -61.76 -43.31
CA VAL A 4 -1.71 -61.54 -42.54
C VAL A 4 -1.47 -62.69 -41.57
N SER A 5 -0.19 -62.92 -41.25
CA SER A 5 0.21 -63.89 -40.25
C SER A 5 -0.11 -63.40 -38.84
N VAL A 6 -0.13 -64.31 -37.85
CA VAL A 6 -0.33 -63.94 -36.43
C VAL A 6 0.71 -62.93 -35.93
N ARG A 7 1.94 -62.99 -36.45
CA ARG A 7 3.01 -62.05 -36.07
C ARG A 7 2.73 -60.65 -36.62
N GLU A 8 2.32 -60.55 -37.87
CA GLU A 8 1.96 -59.27 -38.49
C GLU A 8 0.68 -58.71 -37.87
N ALA A 9 -0.31 -59.54 -37.58
CA ALA A 9 -1.52 -59.15 -36.86
C ALA A 9 -1.22 -58.54 -35.48
N ALA A 10 -0.28 -59.14 -34.74
CA ALA A 10 0.19 -58.61 -33.46
C ALA A 10 0.85 -57.22 -33.62
N LEU A 11 1.66 -57.04 -34.67
CA LEU A 11 2.32 -55.76 -34.95
C LEU A 11 1.33 -54.69 -35.44
N LEU A 12 0.33 -55.07 -36.25
CA LEU A 12 -0.73 -54.20 -36.75
C LEU A 12 -1.62 -53.68 -35.63
N THR A 13 -1.97 -54.53 -34.67
CA THR A 13 -2.90 -54.21 -33.57
C THR A 13 -2.19 -53.71 -32.30
N GLY A 14 -0.87 -53.84 -32.23
CA GLY A 14 -0.09 -53.58 -31.01
C GLY A 14 -0.38 -54.57 -29.86
N LYS A 15 -1.05 -55.69 -30.14
CA LYS A 15 -1.35 -56.75 -29.15
C LYS A 15 -0.28 -57.83 -29.18
N SER A 16 -0.16 -58.59 -28.08
CA SER A 16 0.75 -59.73 -28.01
C SER A 16 0.32 -60.86 -28.96
N ARG A 17 1.28 -61.69 -29.41
CA ARG A 17 1.01 -62.84 -30.27
C ARG A 17 0.10 -63.86 -29.57
N GLU A 18 0.21 -63.95 -28.26
CA GLU A 18 -0.58 -64.79 -27.37
C GLU A 18 -2.05 -64.35 -27.38
N THR A 19 -2.29 -63.04 -27.31
CA THR A 19 -3.64 -62.45 -27.39
C THR A 19 -4.31 -62.77 -28.73
N ILE A 20 -3.59 -62.62 -29.85
CA ILE A 20 -4.12 -62.95 -31.18
C ILE A 20 -4.38 -64.46 -31.31
N ASN A 21 -3.50 -65.30 -30.77
CA ASN A 21 -3.70 -66.75 -30.75
C ASN A 21 -4.88 -67.18 -29.87
N ALA A 22 -5.11 -66.52 -28.74
CA ALA A 22 -6.25 -66.77 -27.87
C ALA A 22 -7.55 -66.39 -28.57
N ALA A 23 -7.60 -65.22 -29.22
CA ALA A 23 -8.77 -64.74 -29.96
C ALA A 23 -9.15 -65.62 -31.15
N THR A 24 -8.17 -66.23 -31.83
CA THR A 24 -8.43 -67.23 -32.89
C THR A 24 -8.87 -68.57 -32.33
N LYS A 25 -8.38 -68.99 -31.16
CA LYS A 25 -8.80 -70.23 -30.49
C LYS A 25 -10.21 -70.12 -29.91
N SER A 26 -10.59 -68.96 -29.38
CA SER A 26 -11.92 -68.71 -28.82
C SER A 26 -12.99 -68.42 -29.88
N GLY A 27 -12.61 -68.34 -31.17
CA GLY A 27 -13.53 -68.02 -32.27
C GLY A 27 -13.88 -66.53 -32.40
N LYS A 28 -13.27 -65.66 -31.58
CA LYS A 28 -13.48 -64.20 -31.65
C LYS A 28 -12.96 -63.60 -32.95
N LEU A 29 -11.85 -64.14 -33.45
CA LEU A 29 -11.25 -63.82 -34.76
C LEU A 29 -11.35 -65.04 -35.68
N SER A 30 -11.91 -64.83 -36.88
CA SER A 30 -11.87 -65.86 -37.91
C SER A 30 -10.45 -65.99 -38.49
N SER A 31 -9.95 -67.22 -38.58
CA SER A 31 -8.64 -67.50 -39.19
C SER A 31 -8.75 -68.66 -40.18
N ALA A 32 -8.19 -68.47 -41.37
CA ALA A 32 -7.96 -69.55 -42.31
C ALA A 32 -6.63 -70.26 -42.00
N ARG A 33 -6.47 -71.50 -42.46
CA ARG A 33 -5.17 -72.16 -42.48
C ARG A 33 -4.66 -72.21 -43.90
N ASP A 34 -3.37 -71.91 -44.08
CA ASP A 34 -2.68 -72.04 -45.35
C ASP A 34 -2.32 -73.50 -45.65
N GLY A 35 -1.87 -73.80 -46.88
CA GLY A 35 -1.36 -75.12 -47.29
C GLY A 35 -0.20 -75.66 -46.45
N THR A 36 0.44 -74.79 -45.65
CA THR A 36 1.49 -75.12 -44.68
C THR A 36 0.98 -75.20 -43.22
N ASN A 37 -0.34 -75.29 -43.02
CA ASN A 37 -1.04 -75.33 -41.72
C ASN A 37 -0.79 -74.09 -40.82
N ARG A 38 -0.35 -72.98 -41.40
CA ARG A 38 -0.17 -71.69 -40.70
C ARG A 38 -1.49 -70.92 -40.63
N LYS A 39 -1.76 -70.27 -39.50
CA LYS A 39 -2.94 -69.41 -39.34
C LYS A 39 -2.75 -68.11 -40.12
N LEU A 40 -3.69 -67.82 -41.00
CA LEU A 40 -3.84 -66.58 -41.74
C LEU A 40 -5.11 -65.89 -41.29
N ILE A 41 -5.00 -64.62 -40.90
CA ILE A 41 -6.11 -63.82 -40.41
C ILE A 41 -6.37 -62.72 -41.44
N ASP A 42 -7.64 -62.49 -41.74
CA ASP A 42 -8.02 -61.39 -42.62
C ASP A 42 -7.86 -60.05 -41.89
N VAL A 43 -7.31 -59.04 -42.57
CA VAL A 43 -7.15 -57.70 -41.99
C VAL A 43 -8.50 -57.08 -41.65
N SER A 44 -9.55 -57.36 -42.43
CA SER A 44 -10.92 -56.90 -42.14
C SER A 44 -11.47 -57.47 -40.83
N GLU A 45 -11.16 -58.75 -40.55
CA GLU A 45 -11.54 -59.40 -39.29
C GLU A 45 -10.72 -58.87 -38.11
N LEU A 46 -9.44 -58.55 -38.34
CA LEU A 46 -8.60 -57.92 -37.33
C LEU A 46 -9.14 -56.55 -36.94
N GLU A 47 -9.41 -55.67 -37.92
CA GLU A 47 -9.94 -54.33 -37.67
C GLU A 47 -11.29 -54.35 -36.94
N ARG A 48 -12.16 -55.31 -37.27
CA ARG A 48 -13.45 -55.51 -36.57
C ARG A 48 -13.29 -55.76 -35.07
N VAL A 49 -12.25 -56.49 -34.66
CA VAL A 49 -12.07 -56.94 -33.27
C VAL A 49 -11.06 -56.08 -32.51
N TYR A 50 -10.03 -55.60 -33.21
CA TYR A 50 -8.93 -54.82 -32.67
C TYR A 50 -8.62 -53.66 -33.63
N PRO A 51 -8.73 -52.39 -33.19
CA PRO A 51 -8.37 -51.26 -34.03
C PRO A 51 -6.90 -51.36 -34.43
N LEU A 52 -6.61 -51.08 -35.70
CA LEU A 52 -5.24 -51.11 -36.23
C LEU A 52 -4.48 -49.88 -35.75
N VAL A 53 -3.29 -50.11 -35.18
CA VAL A 53 -2.38 -49.07 -34.65
C VAL A 53 -1.29 -48.73 -35.66
N LYS A 54 -0.98 -49.67 -36.57
CA LYS A 54 0.03 -49.52 -37.62
C LYS A 54 -0.52 -49.93 -38.97
N THR A 55 0.02 -49.36 -40.04
CA THR A 55 -0.26 -49.82 -41.42
C THR A 55 0.67 -50.97 -41.80
N ILE A 56 0.29 -51.73 -42.83
CA ILE A 56 1.09 -52.86 -43.33
C ILE A 56 2.49 -52.38 -43.76
N ASP A 57 2.58 -51.21 -44.39
CA ASP A 57 3.84 -50.61 -44.84
C ASP A 57 4.78 -50.28 -43.67
N GLN A 58 4.25 -49.84 -42.53
CA GLN A 58 5.03 -49.52 -41.33
C GLN A 58 5.63 -50.76 -40.65
N ILE A 59 5.09 -51.95 -40.92
CA ILE A 59 5.58 -53.21 -40.33
C ILE A 59 6.60 -53.89 -41.24
N GLN A 60 6.51 -53.65 -42.54
CA GLN A 60 7.45 -54.19 -43.53
C GLN A 60 8.78 -53.40 -43.55
N GLN A 61 8.83 -52.19 -42.98
CA GLN A 61 10.08 -51.49 -42.79
C GLN A 61 10.94 -52.14 -41.69
N PRO A 62 12.22 -52.44 -41.94
CA PRO A 62 13.13 -52.90 -40.90
C PRO A 62 13.27 -51.81 -39.83
N SER A 63 13.08 -52.20 -38.56
CA SER A 63 13.23 -51.29 -37.42
C SER A 63 14.69 -50.83 -37.31
N GLU A 64 14.91 -49.53 -37.11
CA GLU A 64 16.23 -49.00 -36.79
C GLU A 64 16.84 -49.74 -35.58
N PRO A 65 18.15 -50.01 -35.58
CA PRO A 65 18.79 -50.72 -34.48
C PRO A 65 18.69 -49.89 -33.20
N VAL A 66 18.11 -50.50 -32.16
CA VAL A 66 18.07 -49.95 -30.79
C VAL A 66 19.51 -49.69 -30.35
N LYS A 67 19.86 -48.42 -30.14
CA LYS A 67 21.18 -48.02 -29.63
C LYS A 67 21.46 -48.76 -28.30
N PRO A 68 22.67 -49.31 -28.09
CA PRO A 68 23.00 -49.98 -26.83
C PRO A 68 22.92 -48.97 -25.68
N ARG A 69 22.22 -49.36 -24.62
CA ARG A 69 22.10 -48.59 -23.38
C ARG A 69 23.50 -48.40 -22.80
N GLN A 70 24.00 -47.16 -22.80
CA GLN A 70 25.29 -46.82 -22.21
C GLN A 70 25.28 -47.23 -20.73
N VAL A 71 26.22 -48.11 -20.35
CA VAL A 71 26.44 -48.51 -18.96
C VAL A 71 27.20 -47.35 -18.32
N VAL A 72 26.49 -46.51 -17.57
CA VAL A 72 27.08 -45.37 -16.86
C VAL A 72 28.06 -45.93 -15.83
N SER A 73 29.32 -45.47 -15.84
CA SER A 73 30.33 -46.00 -14.92
C SER A 73 30.09 -45.45 -13.51
N GLU A 74 30.44 -46.21 -12.47
CA GLU A 74 30.26 -45.78 -11.07
C GLU A 74 31.06 -44.49 -10.76
N SER A 75 32.18 -44.27 -11.45
CA SER A 75 32.95 -43.03 -11.37
C SER A 75 32.20 -41.81 -11.92
N ASP A 76 31.43 -41.97 -13.00
CA ASP A 76 30.63 -40.87 -13.57
C ASP A 76 29.50 -40.48 -12.61
N VAL A 77 28.90 -41.47 -11.94
CA VAL A 77 27.86 -41.23 -10.93
C VAL A 77 28.44 -40.51 -9.72
N ARG A 78 29.62 -40.91 -9.22
CA ARG A 78 30.29 -40.23 -8.11
C ARG A 78 30.67 -38.80 -8.46
N ALA A 79 31.17 -38.54 -9.67
CA ALA A 79 31.48 -37.20 -10.13
C ALA A 79 30.23 -36.31 -10.19
N GLU A 80 29.10 -36.84 -10.68
CA GLU A 80 27.85 -36.09 -10.72
C GLU A 80 27.29 -35.84 -9.30
N VAL A 81 27.43 -36.79 -8.37
CA VAL A 81 27.03 -36.59 -6.96
C VAL A 81 27.84 -35.45 -6.31
N VAL A 82 29.16 -35.40 -6.53
CA VAL A 82 30.00 -34.30 -6.04
C VAL A 82 29.53 -32.97 -6.63
N ARG A 83 29.34 -32.91 -7.95
CA ARG A 83 28.86 -31.69 -8.63
C ARG A 83 27.49 -31.23 -8.13
N LEU A 84 26.57 -32.17 -7.91
CA LEU A 84 25.24 -31.88 -7.37
C LEU A 84 25.32 -31.40 -5.92
N SER A 85 26.20 -31.99 -5.11
CA SER A 85 26.40 -31.57 -3.71
C SER A 85 26.99 -30.16 -3.62
N GLU A 86 27.95 -29.82 -4.48
CA GLU A 86 28.51 -28.47 -4.57
C GLU A 86 27.46 -27.45 -5.01
N ARG A 87 26.63 -27.81 -6.00
CA ARG A 87 25.52 -26.97 -6.45
C ARG A 87 24.47 -26.77 -5.36
N LEU A 88 24.18 -27.81 -4.58
CA LEU A 88 23.26 -27.73 -3.46
C LEU A 88 23.81 -26.77 -2.40
N ALA A 89 25.06 -26.95 -1.98
CA ALA A 89 25.71 -26.07 -1.01
C ALA A 89 25.76 -24.60 -1.48
N ALA A 90 26.04 -24.36 -2.76
CA ALA A 90 25.99 -23.02 -3.35
C ALA A 90 24.58 -22.43 -3.32
N SER A 91 23.54 -23.24 -3.57
CA SER A 91 22.16 -22.80 -3.53
C SER A 91 21.68 -22.51 -2.09
N GLU A 92 22.09 -23.31 -1.12
CA GLU A 92 21.80 -23.10 0.31
C GLU A 92 22.45 -21.80 0.80
N ALA A 93 23.72 -21.57 0.47
CA ALA A 93 24.40 -20.32 0.79
C ALA A 93 23.70 -19.10 0.16
N MET A 94 23.19 -19.23 -1.07
CA MET A 94 22.39 -18.17 -1.70
C MET A 94 21.07 -17.94 -0.96
N GLN A 95 20.40 -19.00 -0.52
CA GLN A 95 19.17 -18.89 0.28
C GLN A 95 19.42 -18.21 1.62
N ASP A 96 20.50 -18.56 2.31
CA ASP A 96 20.88 -17.94 3.58
C ASP A 96 21.13 -16.44 3.43
N ASN A 97 21.83 -16.05 2.36
CA ASN A 97 22.05 -14.63 2.03
C ASN A 97 20.73 -13.89 1.78
N LEU A 98 19.81 -14.48 1.00
CA LEU A 98 18.49 -13.89 0.73
C LEU A 98 17.64 -13.79 1.99
N ILE A 99 17.68 -14.79 2.88
CA ILE A 99 16.97 -14.76 4.17
C ILE A 99 17.56 -13.65 5.04
N ALA A 100 18.89 -13.51 5.09
CA ALA A 100 19.56 -12.47 5.83
C ALA A 100 19.18 -11.07 5.32
N GLU A 101 19.17 -10.85 3.99
CA GLU A 101 18.72 -9.59 3.38
C GLU A 101 17.26 -9.27 3.72
N ARG A 102 16.34 -10.22 3.49
CA ARG A 102 14.92 -10.03 3.84
C ARG A 102 14.72 -9.76 5.32
N SER A 103 15.50 -10.39 6.19
CA SER A 103 15.42 -10.13 7.63
C SER A 103 15.88 -8.72 7.99
N ARG A 104 16.91 -8.19 7.30
CA ARG A 104 17.36 -6.80 7.46
C ARG A 104 16.31 -5.81 6.97
N GLU A 105 15.77 -6.03 5.77
CA GLU A 105 14.71 -5.20 5.20
C GLU A 105 13.47 -5.18 6.10
N ARG A 106 13.03 -6.34 6.59
CA ARG A 106 11.91 -6.44 7.52
C ARG A 106 12.15 -5.63 8.79
N ARG A 107 13.34 -5.72 9.39
CA ARG A 107 13.68 -4.92 10.58
C ARG A 107 13.64 -3.42 10.28
N GLN A 108 14.20 -2.98 9.16
CA GLN A 108 14.15 -1.57 8.76
C GLN A 108 12.72 -1.06 8.59
N LEU A 109 11.86 -1.85 7.94
CA LEU A 109 10.44 -1.51 7.76
C LEU A 109 9.68 -1.52 9.09
N GLU A 110 9.98 -2.47 9.98
CA GLU A 110 9.40 -2.53 11.33
C GLU A 110 9.78 -1.29 12.16
N ASP A 111 11.05 -0.86 12.09
CA ASP A 111 11.55 0.36 12.75
C ASP A 111 10.89 1.62 12.15
N GLU A 112 10.75 1.70 10.83
CA GLU A 112 10.06 2.81 10.17
C GLU A 112 8.58 2.88 10.57
N ILE A 113 7.89 1.74 10.58
CA ILE A 113 6.49 1.65 11.04
C ILE A 113 6.38 2.07 12.51
N ALA A 114 7.31 1.68 13.37
CA ALA A 114 7.33 2.08 14.78
C ALA A 114 7.46 3.60 14.92
N ASN A 115 8.42 4.21 14.21
CA ASN A 115 8.61 5.66 14.19
C ASN A 115 7.38 6.40 13.66
N LEU A 116 6.76 5.91 12.57
CA LEU A 116 5.55 6.50 12.01
C LEU A 116 4.38 6.42 12.99
N ARG A 117 4.22 5.30 13.70
CA ARG A 117 3.19 5.15 14.74
C ARG A 117 3.40 6.12 15.89
N GLU A 118 4.64 6.27 16.36
CA GLU A 118 4.96 7.21 17.43
C GLU A 118 4.69 8.66 17.01
N ASN A 119 5.11 9.04 15.80
CA ASN A 119 4.87 10.37 15.26
C ASN A 119 3.37 10.66 15.09
N LEU A 120 2.61 9.67 14.61
CA LEU A 120 1.16 9.79 14.49
C LEU A 120 0.49 9.94 15.86
N ALA A 121 0.91 9.17 16.87
CA ALA A 121 0.41 9.30 18.23
C ALA A 121 0.70 10.71 18.80
N ARG A 122 1.93 11.20 18.66
CA ARG A 122 2.31 12.56 19.07
C ARG A 122 1.51 13.62 18.35
N ALA A 123 1.29 13.48 17.05
CA ALA A 123 0.49 14.41 16.26
C ALA A 123 -0.98 14.43 16.73
N GLN A 124 -1.55 13.27 17.03
CA GLN A 124 -2.91 13.15 17.59
C GLN A 124 -3.03 13.79 18.98
N GLU A 125 -2.02 13.59 19.85
CA GLU A 125 -1.98 14.24 21.16
C GLU A 125 -1.83 15.76 21.05
N GLN A 126 -0.99 16.25 20.14
CA GLN A 126 -0.86 17.68 19.89
C GLN A 126 -2.17 18.27 19.36
N HIS A 127 -2.83 17.57 18.44
CA HIS A 127 -4.12 17.96 17.90
C HIS A 127 -5.21 18.00 18.99
N SER A 128 -5.29 17.00 19.86
CA SER A 128 -6.27 17.00 20.95
C SER A 128 -6.01 18.13 21.96
N LYS A 129 -4.74 18.38 22.31
CA LYS A 129 -4.35 19.53 23.14
C LYS A 129 -4.73 20.86 22.49
N ALA A 130 -4.47 21.01 21.19
CA ALA A 130 -4.85 22.21 20.45
C ALA A 130 -6.38 22.41 20.44
N LEU A 131 -7.15 21.35 20.23
CA LEU A 131 -8.61 21.41 20.31
C LEU A 131 -9.11 21.79 21.71
N LEU A 132 -8.49 21.28 22.77
CA LEU A 132 -8.80 21.65 24.15
C LEU A 132 -8.54 23.14 24.41
N LEU A 133 -7.41 23.67 23.93
CA LEU A 133 -7.10 25.10 24.06
C LEU A 133 -8.08 25.97 23.26
N ILE A 134 -8.42 25.56 22.04
CA ILE A 134 -9.40 26.29 21.21
C ILE A 134 -10.78 26.26 21.86
N THR A 135 -11.21 25.11 22.39
CA THR A 135 -12.50 25.01 23.07
C THR A 135 -12.52 25.83 24.35
N ASP A 136 -11.48 25.82 25.17
CA ASP A 136 -11.35 26.68 26.35
C ASP A 136 -11.38 28.17 25.98
N GLN A 137 -10.60 28.59 24.98
CA GLN A 137 -10.63 29.96 24.47
C GLN A 137 -12.01 30.35 23.93
N SER A 138 -12.72 29.44 23.25
CA SER A 138 -14.08 29.71 22.77
C SER A 138 -15.09 29.84 23.92
N GLN A 139 -14.94 29.04 24.97
CA GLN A 139 -15.77 29.12 26.17
C GLN A 139 -15.50 30.41 26.94
N GLN A 140 -14.23 30.79 27.12
CA GLN A 140 -13.82 32.07 27.70
C GLN A 140 -14.30 33.27 26.86
N ALA A 141 -14.27 33.18 25.54
CA ALA A 141 -14.83 34.21 24.66
C ALA A 141 -16.35 34.32 24.83
N SER A 142 -17.06 33.20 24.98
CA SER A 142 -18.51 33.19 25.18
C SER A 142 -18.95 33.71 26.56
N THR A 143 -18.21 33.40 27.61
CA THR A 143 -18.46 33.89 28.98
C THR A 143 -17.96 35.31 29.19
N GLY A 144 -16.83 35.67 28.57
CA GLY A 144 -16.23 37.00 28.59
C GLY A 144 -16.96 38.03 27.73
N GLY A 145 -17.92 37.64 26.87
CA GLY A 145 -18.74 38.58 26.09
C GLY A 145 -19.47 39.61 26.97
N GLY A 146 -19.94 39.19 28.15
CA GLY A 146 -20.53 40.11 29.14
C GLY A 146 -19.49 40.95 29.89
N ASP A 147 -18.28 40.43 30.09
CA ASP A 147 -17.19 41.15 30.76
C ASP A 147 -16.55 42.21 29.86
N TRP A 148 -16.46 41.96 28.55
CA TRP A 148 -16.11 42.97 27.56
C TRP A 148 -17.13 44.11 27.53
N GLU A 149 -18.43 43.81 27.54
CA GLU A 149 -19.48 44.84 27.58
C GLU A 149 -19.43 45.67 28.87
N ARG A 150 -19.16 45.04 30.02
CA ARG A 150 -18.96 45.73 31.30
C ARG A 150 -17.72 46.63 31.28
N SER A 151 -16.63 46.16 30.67
CA SER A 151 -15.39 46.93 30.56
C SER A 151 -15.57 48.15 29.66
N ILE A 152 -16.29 48.02 28.53
CA ILE A 152 -16.61 49.12 27.61
C ILE A 152 -17.49 50.15 28.32
N LYS A 153 -18.57 49.73 28.99
CA LYS A 153 -19.44 50.62 29.77
C LYS A 153 -18.68 51.36 30.88
N ALA A 154 -17.73 50.69 31.54
CA ALA A 154 -16.88 51.32 32.56
C ALA A 154 -15.94 52.38 31.96
N LEU A 155 -15.40 52.12 30.77
CA LEU A 155 -14.58 53.10 30.03
C LEU A 155 -15.41 54.31 29.60
N GLU A 156 -16.59 54.10 29.01
CA GLU A 156 -17.52 55.19 28.65
C GLU A 156 -17.84 56.07 29.85
N LYS A 157 -18.12 55.46 31.02
CA LYS A 157 -18.40 56.20 32.25
C LYS A 157 -17.20 57.00 32.75
N ARG A 158 -15.98 56.47 32.60
CA ARG A 158 -14.74 57.19 32.92
C ARG A 158 -14.50 58.35 31.96
N LEU A 159 -14.74 58.16 30.67
CA LEU A 159 -14.65 59.23 29.66
C LEU A 159 -15.66 60.35 29.96
N ALA A 160 -16.92 60.01 30.23
CA ALA A 160 -17.94 61.00 30.59
C ALA A 160 -17.56 61.78 31.86
N ASN A 161 -17.06 61.10 32.89
CA ASN A 161 -16.58 61.75 34.11
C ASN A 161 -15.38 62.66 33.83
N HIS A 162 -14.46 62.24 32.97
CA HIS A 162 -13.29 63.03 32.60
C HIS A 162 -13.67 64.25 31.76
N GLU A 163 -14.60 64.12 30.81
CA GLU A 163 -15.15 65.24 30.05
C GLU A 163 -15.84 66.26 30.95
N GLU A 164 -16.61 65.80 31.94
CA GLU A 164 -17.19 66.69 32.95
C GLU A 164 -16.13 67.40 33.79
N GLN A 165 -15.08 66.71 34.21
CA GLN A 165 -13.98 67.31 34.96
C GLN A 165 -13.28 68.40 34.14
N VAL A 166 -12.93 68.10 32.88
CA VAL A 166 -12.33 69.06 31.96
C VAL A 166 -13.27 70.26 31.74
N ARG A 167 -14.59 70.02 31.61
CA ARG A 167 -15.56 71.11 31.48
C ARG A 167 -15.59 72.00 32.71
N ARG A 168 -15.62 71.41 33.92
CA ARG A 168 -15.58 72.16 35.18
C ARG A 168 -14.27 72.95 35.35
N GLU A 169 -13.15 72.39 34.92
CA GLU A 169 -11.87 73.11 34.94
C GLU A 169 -11.86 74.29 33.97
N ARG A 170 -12.40 74.12 32.77
CA ARG A 170 -12.55 75.22 31.79
C ARG A 170 -13.45 76.32 32.34
N GLU A 171 -14.60 75.98 32.92
CA GLU A 171 -15.50 76.95 33.54
C GLU A 171 -14.80 77.75 34.66
N LYS A 172 -14.06 77.06 35.54
CA LYS A 172 -13.26 77.73 36.58
C LYS A 172 -12.18 78.65 36.00
N ASN A 173 -11.52 78.21 34.92
CA ASN A 173 -10.49 79.01 34.27
C ASN A 173 -11.09 80.26 33.61
N GLU A 174 -12.24 80.13 32.92
CA GLU A 174 -12.98 81.26 32.36
C GLU A 174 -13.43 82.24 33.45
N GLU A 175 -13.91 81.75 34.59
CA GLU A 175 -14.25 82.61 35.73
C GLU A 175 -13.04 83.33 36.31
N ALA A 176 -11.91 82.65 36.41
CA ALA A 176 -10.65 83.24 36.86
C ALA A 176 -10.17 84.33 35.89
N GLU A 177 -10.23 84.09 34.58
CA GLU A 177 -9.93 85.06 33.54
C GLU A 177 -10.84 86.28 33.63
N ARG A 178 -12.17 86.08 33.78
CA ARG A 178 -13.13 87.18 33.97
C ARG A 178 -12.80 88.01 35.22
N LYS A 179 -12.42 87.38 36.33
CA LYS A 179 -11.97 88.09 37.54
C LYS A 179 -10.68 88.87 37.27
N LEU A 180 -9.71 88.26 36.61
CA LEU A 180 -8.46 88.90 36.24
C LEU A 180 -8.69 90.13 35.36
N GLU A 181 -9.58 90.05 34.37
CA GLU A 181 -9.98 91.19 33.54
C GLU A 181 -10.61 92.31 34.36
N ARG A 182 -11.51 91.97 35.30
CA ARG A 182 -12.11 92.97 36.20
C ARG A 182 -11.03 93.67 37.03
N TYR A 183 -10.08 92.93 37.60
CA TYR A 183 -8.97 93.52 38.33
C TYR A 183 -8.08 94.39 37.44
N LYS A 184 -7.75 93.95 36.21
CA LYS A 184 -7.00 94.76 35.24
C LYS A 184 -7.72 96.07 34.90
N ARG A 185 -9.03 96.01 34.67
CA ARG A 185 -9.85 97.20 34.40
C ARG A 185 -9.90 98.14 35.62
N ALA A 186 -10.06 97.60 36.83
CA ALA A 186 -10.00 98.38 38.06
C ALA A 186 -8.64 99.08 38.22
N LEU A 187 -7.53 98.37 38.04
CA LEU A 187 -6.18 98.92 38.09
C LEU A 187 -5.95 100.00 37.03
N HIS A 188 -6.40 99.78 35.79
CA HIS A 188 -6.33 100.79 34.73
C HIS A 188 -7.15 102.04 35.08
N SER A 189 -8.34 101.87 35.64
CA SER A 189 -9.14 103.01 36.11
C SER A 189 -8.45 103.76 37.25
N GLU A 190 -7.82 103.07 38.21
CA GLU A 190 -7.03 103.69 39.27
C GLU A 190 -5.79 104.43 38.75
N ARG A 191 -5.14 103.90 37.71
CA ARG A 191 -3.99 104.55 37.08
C ARG A 191 -4.40 105.80 36.30
N ASN A 192 -5.56 105.77 35.63
CA ASN A 192 -6.09 106.86 34.82
C ASN A 192 -6.97 107.85 35.60
N LYS A 193 -7.18 107.68 36.91
CA LYS A 193 -7.77 108.72 37.77
C LYS A 193 -6.86 109.95 37.73
N SER A 194 -7.39 111.09 37.26
CA SER A 194 -6.69 112.38 37.22
C SER A 194 -6.13 112.73 38.61
N LEU A 195 -4.94 113.35 38.65
CA LEU A 195 -4.19 113.71 39.87
C LEU A 195 -5.06 114.40 40.94
N TRP A 196 -6.05 115.18 40.50
CA TRP A 196 -7.01 115.87 41.37
C TRP A 196 -7.96 114.92 42.13
N LYS A 197 -8.35 113.80 41.54
CA LYS A 197 -9.22 112.80 42.20
C LYS A 197 -8.45 112.00 43.26
N LYS A 198 -7.14 111.81 43.10
CA LYS A 198 -6.30 111.11 44.09
C LYS A 198 -5.99 111.94 45.35
N LEU A 199 -6.10 113.27 45.28
CA LEU A 199 -5.80 114.17 46.40
C LEU A 199 -7.02 114.59 47.22
N PHE A 200 -8.24 114.42 46.69
CA PHE A 200 -9.47 114.87 47.37
C PHE A 200 -10.61 113.84 47.40
N GLY A 201 -10.36 112.56 47.07
CA GLY A 201 -11.33 111.47 47.17
C GLY A 201 -11.10 110.33 46.19
#